data_AF-A0A080ZBL8-F1
#
_entry.id   AF-A0A080ZBL8-F1
#
_cell.length_a   1.000
_cell.length_b   1.000
_cell.length_c   1.000
_cell.angle_alpha   90.00
_cell.angle_beta   90.00
_cell.angle_gamma   90.00
#
_symmetry.space_group_name_H-M   'P 1'
#
loop_
_entity.id
_entity.type
_entity.pdbx_description
1 polymer ?
#
loop_
_entity_poly.entity_id
_entity_poly.type
_entity_poly.pdbx_seq_one_letter_code
_entity_poly.pdbx_strand_id
1 'polypeptide(L)'
;MAEAMRELRPLYKKLLRLAQSLPEPKRQSSIDQIRRDFRNHGDLTDPQEVSALIQRAQSSLSYLKIVTPRAESNMGVQRYIYRNGQRVNADEFEEKGEENARWKTQDMEGGLRRHHQLLRRQYFLDRKSGPPRPIF
;
A
#
# COMPACT_ATOMS: atom_id res chain seq x y z
N MET A 1 6.00 37.68 -18.72
CA MET A 1 5.62 36.72 -19.78
C MET A 1 6.39 35.41 -19.71
N ALA A 2 7.73 35.42 -19.74
CA ALA A 2 8.55 34.20 -19.71
C ALA A 2 8.31 33.32 -18.46
N GLU A 3 8.08 33.95 -17.31
CA GLU A 3 7.83 33.24 -16.04
C GLU A 3 6.45 32.57 -16.00
N ALA A 4 5.39 33.27 -16.42
CA ALA A 4 4.04 32.72 -16.53
C ALA A 4 3.98 31.53 -17.52
N MET A 5 4.67 31.63 -18.67
CA MET A 5 4.77 30.51 -19.61
C MET A 5 5.53 29.31 -19.04
N ARG A 6 6.53 29.55 -18.19
CA ARG A 6 7.31 28.50 -17.51
C ARG A 6 6.46 27.72 -16.51
N GLU A 7 5.46 28.34 -15.89
CA GLU A 7 4.54 27.69 -14.94
C GLU A 7 3.38 26.96 -15.63
N LEU A 8 2.98 27.42 -16.82
CA LEU A 8 1.80 26.93 -17.53
C LEU A 8 1.96 25.48 -18.02
N ARG A 9 3.14 25.13 -18.55
CA ARG A 9 3.41 23.77 -19.05
C ARG A 9 3.43 22.70 -17.94
N PRO A 10 4.11 22.91 -16.78
CA PRO A 10 3.98 22.02 -15.63
C PRO A 10 2.54 21.89 -15.12
N LEU A 11 1.80 22.99 -15.07
CA LEU A 11 0.43 23.00 -14.57
C LEU A 11 -0.51 22.20 -15.49
N TYR A 12 -0.42 22.40 -16.81
CA TYR A 12 -1.13 21.60 -17.81
C TYR A 12 -0.86 20.10 -17.65
N LYS A 13 0.41 19.70 -17.51
CA LYS A 13 0.79 18.29 -17.31
C LYS A 13 0.21 17.72 -16.02
N LYS A 14 0.22 18.49 -14.92
CA LYS A 14 -0.36 18.05 -13.64
C LYS A 14 -1.87 17.84 -13.75
N LEU A 15 -2.59 18.77 -14.39
CA LEU A 15 -4.02 18.64 -14.65
C LEU A 15 -4.35 17.40 -15.47
N LEU A 16 -3.63 17.17 -16.57
CA LEU A 16 -3.83 15.96 -17.38
C LEU A 16 -3.56 14.68 -16.60
N ARG A 17 -2.49 14.64 -15.81
CA ARG A 17 -2.13 13.45 -15.01
C ARG A 17 -3.22 13.12 -13.98
N LEU A 18 -3.80 14.12 -13.33
CA LEU A 18 -4.91 13.91 -12.39
C LEU A 18 -6.21 13.53 -13.12
N ALA A 19 -6.50 14.17 -14.25
CA ALA A 19 -7.68 13.82 -15.04
C ALA A 19 -7.63 12.37 -15.55
N GLN A 20 -6.44 11.83 -15.85
CA GLN A 20 -6.26 10.42 -16.22
C GLN A 20 -6.56 9.45 -15.07
N SER A 21 -6.32 9.85 -13.82
CA SER A 21 -6.63 9.05 -12.63
C SER A 21 -8.11 9.07 -12.22
N LEU A 22 -8.96 9.85 -12.91
CA LEU A 22 -10.39 9.81 -12.66
C LEU A 22 -11.00 8.47 -13.13
N PRO A 23 -12.04 7.96 -12.44
CA PRO A 23 -12.79 6.80 -12.90
C PRO A 23 -13.53 7.10 -14.22
N GLU A 24 -13.68 6.07 -15.06
CA GLU A 24 -14.59 6.13 -16.21
C GLU A 24 -16.03 6.30 -15.72
N PRO A 25 -16.87 7.12 -16.39
CA PRO A 25 -16.74 7.70 -17.74
C PRO A 25 -16.19 9.15 -17.80
N LYS A 26 -15.99 9.81 -16.65
CA LYS A 26 -15.67 11.26 -16.60
C LYS A 26 -14.27 11.58 -17.10
N ARG A 27 -13.36 10.60 -17.05
CA ARG A 27 -11.95 10.71 -17.46
C ARG A 27 -11.77 11.39 -18.82
N GLN A 28 -12.39 10.86 -19.87
CA GLN A 28 -12.19 11.34 -21.23
C GLN A 28 -12.77 12.73 -21.45
N SER A 29 -13.98 12.97 -20.93
CA SER A 29 -14.64 14.28 -20.97
C SER A 29 -13.79 15.36 -20.31
N SER A 30 -13.24 15.09 -19.12
CA SER A 30 -12.36 16.03 -18.42
C SER A 30 -11.05 16.30 -19.16
N ILE A 31 -10.44 15.28 -19.75
CA ILE A 31 -9.21 15.43 -20.56
C ILE A 31 -9.47 16.33 -21.77
N ASP A 32 -10.57 16.10 -22.48
CA ASP A 32 -10.91 16.86 -23.68
C ASP A 32 -11.28 18.31 -23.33
N GLN A 33 -11.96 18.53 -22.21
CA GLN A 33 -12.24 19.87 -21.71
C GLN A 33 -10.95 20.64 -21.38
N ILE A 34 -10.02 20.02 -20.63
CA ILE A 34 -8.71 20.64 -20.33
C ILE A 34 -7.95 20.98 -21.62
N ARG A 35 -7.97 20.08 -22.62
CA ARG A 35 -7.30 20.34 -23.91
C ARG A 35 -7.93 21.50 -24.67
N ARG A 36 -9.26 21.60 -24.68
CA ARG A 36 -9.99 22.68 -25.35
C ARG A 36 -9.71 24.02 -24.67
N ASP A 37 -9.82 24.08 -23.35
CA ASP A 37 -9.62 25.32 -22.59
C ASP A 37 -8.21 25.90 -22.82
N PHE A 38 -7.17 25.06 -22.78
CA PHE A 38 -5.80 25.51 -23.04
C PHE A 38 -5.53 25.91 -24.49
N ARG A 39 -6.21 25.31 -25.46
CA ARG A 39 -6.09 25.69 -26.88
C ARG A 39 -6.81 26.99 -27.18
N ASN A 40 -8.01 27.17 -26.62
CA ASN A 40 -8.83 28.36 -26.83
C ASN A 40 -8.17 29.63 -26.26
N HIS A 41 -7.31 29.48 -25.24
CA HIS A 41 -6.59 30.58 -24.60
C HIS A 41 -5.12 30.67 -25.03
N GLY A 42 -4.72 29.99 -26.12
CA GLY A 42 -3.33 29.92 -26.57
C GLY A 42 -2.75 31.26 -27.06
N ASP A 43 -3.60 32.13 -27.61
CA ASP A 43 -3.20 33.40 -28.23
C ASP A 43 -3.34 34.62 -27.28
N LEU A 44 -3.77 34.39 -26.04
CA LEU A 44 -3.95 35.46 -25.05
C LEU A 44 -2.59 36.01 -24.60
N THR A 45 -2.41 37.31 -24.79
CA THR A 45 -1.15 38.02 -24.50
C THR A 45 -1.29 38.98 -23.31
N ASP A 46 -2.51 39.25 -22.83
CA ASP A 46 -2.76 40.12 -21.68
C ASP A 46 -2.33 39.45 -20.36
N PRO A 47 -1.38 40.04 -19.60
CA PRO A 47 -0.90 39.46 -18.35
C PRO A 47 -1.99 39.29 -17.27
N GLN A 48 -3.00 40.17 -17.22
CA GLN A 48 -4.03 40.09 -16.19
C GLN A 48 -4.95 38.89 -16.43
N GLU A 49 -5.40 38.71 -17.68
CA GLU A 49 -6.25 37.58 -18.06
C GLU A 49 -5.54 36.24 -17.89
N VAL A 50 -4.25 36.18 -18.27
CA VAL A 50 -3.42 34.99 -18.07
C VAL A 50 -3.33 34.64 -16.58
N SER A 51 -3.15 35.65 -15.70
CA SER A 51 -3.08 35.41 -14.26
C SER A 51 -4.40 34.86 -13.70
N ALA A 52 -5.55 35.36 -14.15
CA ALA A 52 -6.86 34.90 -13.75
C ALA A 52 -7.13 33.45 -14.21
N LEU A 53 -6.72 33.11 -15.44
CA LEU A 53 -6.83 31.74 -15.97
C LEU A 53 -5.93 30.76 -15.23
N ILE A 54 -4.71 31.17 -14.86
CA ILE A 54 -3.81 30.35 -14.03
C ILE A 54 -4.45 30.10 -12.66
N GLN A 55 -5.02 31.10 -12.01
CA GLN A 55 -5.72 30.95 -10.72
C GLN A 55 -6.89 29.97 -10.83
N ARG A 56 -7.73 30.13 -11.85
CA ARG A 56 -8.84 29.19 -12.12
C ARG A 56 -8.35 27.75 -12.32
N ALA A 57 -7.24 27.58 -13.04
CA ALA A 57 -6.65 26.27 -13.30
C ALA A 57 -5.97 25.66 -12.05
N GLN A 58 -5.47 26.48 -11.13
CA GLN A 58 -5.00 26.04 -9.83
C GLN A 58 -6.16 25.60 -8.92
N SER A 59 -7.29 26.31 -8.94
CA SER A 59 -8.50 25.90 -8.20
C SER A 59 -9.05 24.56 -8.72
N SER A 60 -9.09 24.37 -10.05
CA SER A 60 -9.53 23.10 -10.64
C SER A 60 -8.57 21.95 -10.33
N LEU A 61 -7.26 22.22 -10.28
CA LEU A 61 -6.26 21.25 -9.82
C LEU A 61 -6.50 20.83 -8.37
N SER A 62 -6.77 21.77 -7.47
CA SER A 62 -7.06 21.49 -6.06
C SER A 62 -8.33 20.66 -5.89
N TYR A 63 -9.39 21.00 -6.63
CA TYR A 63 -10.61 20.21 -6.66
C TYR A 63 -10.36 18.79 -7.15
N LEU A 64 -9.63 18.63 -8.27
CA LEU A 64 -9.28 17.32 -8.80
C LEU A 64 -8.51 16.49 -7.78
N LYS A 65 -7.53 17.05 -7.06
CA LYS A 65 -6.80 16.34 -6.01
C LYS A 65 -7.70 15.80 -4.90
N ILE A 66 -8.79 16.50 -4.58
CA ILE A 66 -9.76 16.07 -3.56
C ILE A 66 -10.63 14.93 -4.09
N VAL A 67 -11.07 15.04 -5.36
CA VAL A 67 -12.03 14.09 -5.96
C VAL A 67 -11.35 12.83 -6.50
N THR A 68 -10.10 12.91 -6.94
CA THR A 68 -9.35 11.75 -7.44
C THR A 68 -8.87 10.92 -6.25
N PRO A 69 -9.28 9.64 -6.12
CA PRO A 69 -8.70 8.76 -5.13
C PRO A 69 -7.19 8.67 -5.38
N ARG A 70 -6.40 8.96 -4.36
CA ARG A 70 -4.94 8.87 -4.45
C ARG A 70 -4.59 7.39 -4.60
N ALA A 71 -4.05 7.01 -5.74
CA ALA A 71 -3.44 5.69 -5.87
C ALA A 71 -2.34 5.59 -4.81
N GLU A 72 -2.50 4.67 -3.86
CA GLU A 72 -1.45 4.38 -2.89
C GLU A 72 -0.24 3.90 -3.66
N SER A 73 0.83 4.70 -3.64
CA SER A 73 2.09 4.28 -4.23
C SER A 73 2.74 3.29 -3.27
N ASN A 74 2.40 2.01 -3.40
CA ASN A 74 3.14 0.91 -2.74
C ASN A 74 4.60 0.78 -3.27
N MET A 75 5.03 1.71 -4.15
CA MET A 75 6.36 1.73 -4.76
C MET A 75 7.46 2.37 -3.89
N GLY A 76 7.15 2.90 -2.71
CA GLY A 76 8.09 3.77 -1.98
C GLY A 76 9.09 3.06 -1.06
N VAL A 77 8.63 2.06 -0.31
CA VAL A 77 9.44 1.46 0.76
C VAL A 77 9.28 -0.05 0.71
N GLN A 78 10.16 -0.70 -0.06
CA GLN A 78 10.30 -2.15 -0.02
C GLN A 78 11.15 -2.52 1.20
N ARG A 79 10.57 -3.29 2.13
CA ARG A 79 11.28 -3.78 3.31
C ARG A 79 12.06 -5.04 2.94
N TYR A 80 13.36 -5.07 3.22
CA TYR A 80 14.21 -6.22 2.93
C TYR A 80 14.80 -6.81 4.21
N ILE A 81 14.85 -8.14 4.28
CA ILE A 81 15.42 -8.90 5.38
C ILE A 81 16.62 -9.69 4.83
N TYR A 82 17.74 -9.69 5.56
CA TYR A 82 18.89 -10.51 5.23
C TYR A 82 18.85 -11.82 6.01
N ARG A 83 18.83 -12.95 5.30
CA ARG A 83 18.84 -14.29 5.89
C ARG A 83 19.79 -15.19 5.11
N ASN A 84 20.64 -15.95 5.82
CA ASN A 84 21.61 -16.87 5.22
C ASN A 84 22.49 -16.21 4.14
N GLY A 85 22.86 -14.94 4.34
CA GLY A 85 23.66 -14.17 3.37
C GLY A 85 22.90 -13.69 2.13
N GLN A 86 21.60 -13.95 2.02
CA GLN A 86 20.76 -13.53 0.90
C GLN A 86 19.76 -12.45 1.32
N ARG A 87 19.50 -11.50 0.42
CA ARG A 87 18.50 -10.43 0.59
C ARG A 87 17.15 -10.94 0.10
N VAL A 88 16.16 -10.96 0.99
CA VAL A 88 14.80 -11.42 0.70
C VAL A 88 13.83 -10.25 0.92
N ASN A 89 12.81 -10.16 0.07
CA ASN A 89 11.71 -9.20 0.23
C ASN A 89 10.85 -9.62 1.44
N ALA A 90 10.64 -8.71 2.39
CA ALA A 90 9.92 -9.01 3.62
C ALA A 90 8.44 -9.34 3.36
N ASP A 91 7.81 -8.68 2.39
CA ASP A 91 6.38 -8.84 2.11
C ASP A 91 6.09 -10.23 1.51
N GLU A 92 6.90 -10.64 0.52
CA GLU A 92 6.82 -11.98 -0.08
C GLU A 92 7.13 -13.10 0.92
N PHE A 93 7.91 -12.78 1.94
CA PHE A 93 8.31 -13.73 2.97
C PHE A 93 7.23 -13.90 4.04
N GLU A 94 6.57 -12.81 4.43
CA GLU A 94 5.43 -12.82 5.35
C GLU A 94 4.19 -13.47 4.72
N GLU A 95 3.96 -13.24 3.43
CA GLU A 95 2.87 -13.89 2.68
C GLU A 95 3.05 -15.42 2.60
N LYS A 96 4.30 -15.90 2.57
CA LYS A 96 4.64 -17.33 2.62
C LYS A 96 4.44 -17.96 4.01
N GLY A 97 4.05 -17.17 5.01
CA GLY A 97 3.74 -17.67 6.36
C GLY A 97 4.96 -18.18 7.14
N GLU A 98 6.18 -17.91 6.67
CA GLU A 98 7.38 -18.18 7.45
C GLU A 98 7.49 -17.09 8.53
N GLU A 99 7.11 -17.43 9.77
CA GLU A 99 7.06 -16.49 10.89
C GLU A 99 8.41 -15.74 11.06
N ASN A 100 8.36 -14.43 10.79
CA ASN A 100 9.46 -13.48 10.90
C ASN A 100 9.78 -13.05 12.34
N ALA A 101 9.20 -13.70 13.35
CA ALA A 101 9.35 -13.26 14.73
C ALA A 101 10.69 -13.76 15.33
N ARG A 102 11.56 -12.82 15.69
CA ARG A 102 12.81 -13.07 16.44
C ARG A 102 12.56 -13.83 17.76
N TRP A 103 11.35 -13.67 18.31
CA TRP A 103 10.84 -14.43 19.45
C TRP A 103 9.60 -15.18 18.97
N LYS A 104 9.69 -16.51 18.90
CA LYS A 104 8.52 -17.33 18.59
C LYS A 104 7.50 -17.15 19.70
N THR A 105 6.27 -16.77 19.36
CA THR A 105 5.15 -16.87 20.30
C THR A 105 5.13 -18.31 20.81
N GLN A 106 5.09 -18.49 22.13
CA GLN A 106 5.13 -19.82 22.71
C GLN A 106 3.91 -20.59 22.18
N ASP A 107 4.15 -21.63 21.39
CA ASP A 107 3.10 -22.54 20.93
C ASP A 107 2.60 -23.34 22.14
N MET A 108 1.57 -22.80 22.77
CA MET A 108 0.95 -23.38 23.96
C MET A 108 0.37 -24.76 23.64
N GLU A 109 -0.20 -24.95 22.44
CA GLU A 109 -0.80 -26.22 22.03
C GLU A 109 0.27 -27.30 21.82
N GLY A 110 1.34 -26.98 21.10
CA GLY A 110 2.51 -27.86 20.95
C GLY A 110 3.16 -28.19 22.29
N GLY A 111 3.26 -27.21 23.20
CA GLY A 111 3.73 -27.39 24.57
C GLY A 111 2.86 -28.37 25.37
N LEU A 112 1.54 -28.22 25.30
CA LEU A 112 0.57 -29.11 25.94
C LEU A 112 0.64 -30.54 25.41
N ARG A 113 0.81 -30.74 24.09
CA ARG A 113 0.97 -32.08 23.49
C ARG A 113 2.24 -32.76 23.99
N ARG A 114 3.36 -32.04 24.01
CA ARG A 114 4.64 -32.56 24.53
C ARG A 114 4.54 -32.90 26.02
N HIS A 115 3.87 -32.07 26.81
CA HIS A 115 3.64 -32.31 28.23
C HIS A 115 2.86 -33.62 28.46
N HIS A 116 1.74 -33.82 27.74
CA HIS A 116 0.96 -35.07 27.84
C HIS A 116 1.78 -36.30 27.42
N GLN A 117 2.60 -36.18 26.38
CA GLN A 117 3.49 -37.26 25.94
C GLN A 117 4.48 -37.66 27.05
N LEU A 118 5.06 -36.69 27.76
CA LEU A 118 5.99 -36.96 28.86
C LEU A 118 5.31 -37.64 30.04
N LEU A 119 4.09 -37.22 30.39
CA LEU A 119 3.30 -37.86 31.45
C LEU A 119 2.93 -39.31 31.12
N ARG A 120 2.62 -39.61 29.85
CA ARG A 120 2.40 -40.99 29.39
C ARG A 120 3.67 -41.84 29.49
N ARG A 121 4.82 -41.29 29.08
CA ARG A 121 6.13 -41.97 29.17
C ARG A 121 6.51 -42.29 30.62
N GLN A 122 6.17 -41.42 31.56
CA GLN A 122 6.38 -41.63 32.99
C GLN A 122 5.29 -42.49 33.64
N TYR A 123 4.37 -43.06 32.85
CA TYR A 123 3.25 -43.89 33.29
C TYR A 123 2.32 -43.22 34.31
N PHE A 124 2.30 -41.89 34.38
CA PHE A 124 1.39 -41.15 35.27
C PHE A 124 -0.06 -41.17 34.78
N LEU A 125 -0.26 -41.17 33.45
CA LEU A 125 -1.58 -41.19 32.82
C LEU A 125 -2.06 -42.62 32.51
N ASP A 126 -1.20 -43.44 31.90
CA ASP A 126 -1.55 -44.79 31.43
C ASP A 126 -1.22 -45.88 32.46
N ARG A 127 -1.26 -45.54 33.75
CA ARG A 127 -1.17 -46.52 34.84
C ARG A 127 -2.33 -47.50 34.71
N LYS A 128 -2.03 -48.80 34.56
CA LYS A 128 -3.04 -49.85 34.68
C LYS A 128 -3.57 -49.79 36.10
N SER A 129 -4.70 -49.15 36.32
CA SER A 129 -5.42 -49.11 37.61
C SER A 129 -6.08 -50.45 37.86
N GLY A 130 -5.26 -51.50 37.98
CA GLY A 130 -5.66 -52.78 38.54
C GLY A 130 -5.13 -52.87 39.97
N PRO A 131 -5.78 -53.64 40.86
CA PRO A 131 -5.19 -53.96 42.15
C PRO A 131 -3.79 -54.57 41.92
N PRO A 132 -2.82 -54.33 42.84
CA PRO A 132 -1.48 -54.89 42.70
C PRO A 132 -1.59 -56.41 42.55
N ARG A 133 -0.83 -56.97 41.60
CA ARG A 133 -0.77 -58.43 41.42
C ARG A 133 -0.29 -59.05 42.74
N PRO A 134 -1.01 -60.03 43.30
CA PRO A 134 -0.56 -60.70 44.52
C PRO A 134 0.79 -61.37 44.24
N ILE A 135 1.74 -61.18 45.15
CA ILE A 135 3.10 -61.76 45.08
C ILE A 135 3.12 -63.14 45.78
N PHE A 136 1.98 -63.84 45.77
CA PHE A 136 1.81 -65.19 46.31
C PHE A 136 0.83 -65.96 45.44
#